data_AF-A0A9R0QKG2-F1
#
_entry.id   AF-A0A9R0QKG2-F1
#
_cell.length_a   1.000
_cell.length_b   1.000
_cell.length_c   1.000
_cell.angle_alpha   90.00
_cell.angle_beta   90.00
_cell.angle_gamma   90.00
#
_symmetry.space_group_name_H-M   'P 1'
#
loop_
_entity.id
_entity.type
_entity.pdbx_description
1 polymer ?
#
loop_
_entity_poly.entity_id
_entity_poly.type
_entity_poly.pdbx_seq_one_letter_code
_entity_poly.pdbx_strand_id
1 'polypeptide(L)'
;MATNGYSNGGSTKGKPIKCKAAVAWGPGEPLVMEEVGVAPPARMEVRVRILFTSICHTDLSFLRGENERQRRFPRILGHEAAG
;
A
#
# COMPACT_ATOMS: atom_id res chain seq x y z
N MET A 1 -4.88 2.49 -26.74
CA MET A 1 -5.69 1.29 -26.43
C MET A 1 -5.31 0.80 -25.04
N ALA A 2 -5.98 1.26 -23.99
CA ALA A 2 -5.78 0.74 -22.64
C ALA A 2 -6.69 -0.47 -22.48
N THR A 3 -6.11 -1.67 -22.46
CA THR A 3 -6.86 -2.90 -22.16
C THR A 3 -7.29 -2.82 -20.69
N ASN A 4 -8.60 -2.89 -20.48
CA ASN A 4 -9.23 -2.87 -19.17
C ASN A 4 -8.76 -4.13 -18.40
N GLY A 5 -7.79 -3.98 -17.51
CA GLY A 5 -7.16 -5.06 -16.73
C GLY A 5 -8.06 -5.62 -15.62
N TYR A 6 -9.37 -5.68 -15.82
CA TYR A 6 -10.28 -6.39 -14.91
C TYR A 6 -10.13 -7.90 -15.15
N SER A 7 -9.01 -8.46 -14.69
CA SER A 7 -8.86 -9.90 -14.56
C SER A 7 -9.95 -10.42 -13.63
N ASN A 8 -10.77 -11.32 -14.14
CA ASN A 8 -11.80 -12.06 -13.42
C ASN A 8 -11.10 -12.96 -12.37
N GLY A 9 -10.76 -12.37 -11.22
CA GLY A 9 -9.93 -13.00 -10.20
C GLY A 9 -10.75 -13.98 -9.37
N GLY A 10 -10.34 -15.24 -9.35
CA GLY A 10 -10.92 -16.26 -8.47
C GLY A 10 -10.96 -15.81 -6.99
N SER A 11 -11.80 -16.46 -6.19
CA SER A 11 -12.04 -16.10 -4.79
C SER A 11 -10.73 -16.00 -3.99
N THR A 12 -10.42 -14.80 -3.50
CA THR A 12 -9.25 -14.50 -2.63
C THR A 12 -9.59 -14.63 -1.15
N LYS A 13 -10.83 -15.00 -0.81
CA LYS A 13 -11.33 -15.11 0.57
C LYS A 13 -10.51 -16.14 1.35
N GLY A 14 -10.00 -15.75 2.52
CA GLY A 14 -9.23 -16.62 3.41
C GLY A 14 -7.80 -16.96 2.93
N LYS A 15 -7.33 -16.35 1.83
CA LYS A 15 -5.99 -16.61 1.27
C LYS A 15 -5.15 -15.32 1.25
N PRO A 16 -3.82 -15.42 1.40
CA PRO A 16 -2.93 -14.31 1.08
C PRO A 16 -3.09 -13.88 -0.39
N ILE A 17 -2.93 -12.59 -0.66
CA ILE A 17 -2.89 -12.05 -2.03
C ILE A 17 -1.51 -11.46 -2.31
N LYS A 18 -1.10 -11.48 -3.57
CA LYS A 18 0.05 -10.73 -4.06
C LYS A 18 -0.46 -9.50 -4.81
N CYS A 19 0.09 -8.32 -4.51
CA CYS A 19 -0.25 -7.10 -5.22
C CYS A 19 0.94 -6.15 -5.27
N LYS A 20 0.84 -5.12 -6.11
CA LYS A 20 1.85 -4.06 -6.16
C LYS A 20 1.64 -3.08 -5.01
N ALA A 21 2.74 -2.61 -4.42
CA ALA A 21 2.73 -1.50 -3.47
C ALA A 21 3.98 -0.61 -3.66
N ALA A 22 3.85 0.67 -3.34
CA ALA A 22 4.99 1.58 -3.26
C ALA A 22 5.59 1.50 -1.85
N VAL A 23 6.80 0.96 -1.73
CA VAL A 23 7.49 0.72 -0.46
C VAL A 23 8.56 1.78 -0.25
N ALA A 24 8.52 2.41 0.92
CA ALA A 24 9.60 3.25 1.43
C ALA A 24 10.57 2.36 2.21
N TRP A 25 11.82 2.27 1.75
CA TRP A 25 12.87 1.46 2.38
C TRP A 25 13.67 2.25 3.43
N GLY A 26 13.86 3.54 3.20
CA GLY A 26 14.56 4.44 4.11
C GLY A 26 14.05 5.88 4.03
N PRO A 27 14.45 6.73 4.99
CA PRO A 27 14.01 8.11 5.04
C PRO A 27 14.51 8.91 3.84
N GLY A 28 13.58 9.51 3.10
CA GLY A 28 13.87 10.34 1.92
C GLY A 28 14.28 9.56 0.67
N GLU A 29 14.34 8.22 0.73
CA GLU A 29 14.62 7.39 -0.43
C GLU A 29 13.41 7.37 -1.39
N PRO A 30 13.65 7.25 -2.72
CA PRO A 30 12.57 7.04 -3.67
C PRO A 30 11.73 5.81 -3.31
N LEU A 31 10.41 5.89 -3.49
CA LEU A 31 9.53 4.74 -3.33
C LEU A 31 9.83 3.70 -4.40
N VAL A 32 9.93 2.43 -3.99
CA VAL A 32 10.15 1.30 -4.89
C VAL A 32 8.83 0.54 -5.07
N MET A 33 8.47 0.28 -6.33
CA MET A 33 7.29 -0.53 -6.64
C MET A 33 7.62 -2.01 -6.48
N GLU A 34 7.09 -2.64 -5.44
CA GLU A 34 7.35 -4.03 -5.07
C GLU A 34 6.10 -4.91 -5.22
N GLU A 35 6.29 -6.21 -5.43
CA GLU A 35 5.24 -7.20 -5.21
C GLU A 35 5.23 -7.59 -3.73
N VAL A 36 4.11 -7.31 -3.04
CA VAL A 36 3.95 -7.59 -1.61
C VAL A 36 2.87 -8.64 -1.36
N GLY A 37 3.04 -9.41 -0.28
CA GLY A 37 2.02 -10.33 0.22
C GLY A 37 1.12 -9.63 1.23
N VAL A 38 -0.20 -9.66 1.01
CA VAL A 38 -1.20 -9.18 1.97
C VAL A 38 -1.96 -10.38 2.53
N ALA A 39 -1.84 -10.60 3.83
CA ALA A 39 -2.53 -11.66 4.55
C ALA A 39 -4.06 -11.59 4.40
N PRO A 40 -4.80 -12.69 4.63
CA PRO A 40 -6.24 -12.59 4.87
C PRO A 40 -6.52 -11.77 6.14
N PRO A 41 -7.63 -11.01 6.20
CA PRO A 41 -7.97 -10.23 7.39
C PRO A 41 -8.28 -11.14 8.58
N ALA A 42 -7.84 -10.76 9.76
CA ALA A 42 -8.19 -11.39 11.03
C ALA A 42 -9.56 -10.91 11.55
N ARG A 43 -9.90 -11.30 12.79
CA ARG A 43 -11.14 -10.88 13.45
C ARG A 43 -11.14 -9.35 13.65
N MET A 44 -12.23 -8.69 13.23
CA MET A 44 -12.39 -7.22 13.26
C MET A 44 -11.47 -6.44 12.29
N GLU A 45 -10.88 -7.12 11.31
CA GLU A 45 -10.12 -6.46 10.23
C GLU A 45 -10.87 -6.52 8.91
N VAL A 46 -10.60 -5.55 8.04
CA VAL A 46 -11.15 -5.49 6.67
C VAL A 46 -9.99 -5.38 5.70
N ARG A 47 -10.01 -6.21 4.66
CA ARG A 47 -9.08 -6.11 3.53
C ARG A 47 -9.76 -5.39 2.37
N VAL A 48 -9.29 -4.19 2.05
CA VAL A 48 -9.85 -3.31 1.02
C VAL A 48 -9.01 -3.39 -0.24
N ARG A 49 -9.64 -3.38 -1.42
CA ARG A 49 -8.95 -3.27 -2.71
C ARG A 49 -8.90 -1.80 -3.10
N ILE A 50 -7.78 -1.13 -2.83
CA ILE A 50 -7.61 0.28 -3.18
C ILE A 50 -7.64 0.46 -4.71
N LEU A 51 -8.53 1.30 -5.21
CA LEU A 51 -8.64 1.66 -6.63
C LEU A 51 -7.95 2.99 -6.92
N PHE A 52 -8.10 3.95 -6.01
CA PHE A 52 -7.49 5.28 -6.10
C PHE A 52 -6.97 5.71 -4.73
N THR A 53 -5.84 6.42 -4.72
CA THR A 53 -5.25 7.05 -3.53
C THR A 53 -4.59 8.37 -3.94
N SER A 54 -4.67 9.39 -3.08
CA SER A 54 -3.95 10.66 -3.23
C SER A 54 -2.68 10.68 -2.38
N ILE A 55 -1.88 11.73 -2.57
CA ILE A 55 -0.69 12.04 -1.76
C ILE A 55 -0.95 13.37 -1.08
N CYS A 56 -0.74 13.40 0.24
CA CYS A 56 -0.85 14.61 1.03
C CYS A 56 0.53 14.98 1.63
N HIS A 57 0.64 16.17 2.24
CA HIS A 57 1.86 16.62 2.91
C HIS A 57 2.35 15.62 3.97
N THR A 58 1.43 15.00 4.72
CA THR A 58 1.75 14.01 5.76
C THR A 58 2.49 12.80 5.18
N ASP A 59 2.13 12.33 3.97
CA ASP A 59 2.84 11.21 3.35
C ASP A 59 4.31 11.57 3.08
N LEU A 60 4.56 12.81 2.62
CA LEU A 60 5.92 13.30 2.36
C LEU A 60 6.72 13.49 3.65
N SER A 61 6.13 14.06 4.71
CA SER A 61 6.78 14.17 6.01
C SER A 61 7.15 12.79 6.59
N PHE A 62 6.26 11.80 6.44
CA PHE A 62 6.53 10.43 6.89
C PHE A 62 7.57 9.71 6.02
N LEU A 63 7.58 9.95 4.71
CA LEU A 63 8.61 9.44 3.81
C LEU A 63 10.00 9.99 4.17
N ARG A 64 10.08 11.28 4.51
CA ARG A 64 11.34 11.93 4.91
C ARG A 64 11.79 11.55 6.32
N GLY A 65 10.89 11.02 7.16
CA GLY A 65 11.22 10.67 8.54
C GLY A 65 11.67 11.88 9.36
N GLU A 66 10.93 12.99 9.26
CA GLU A 66 11.27 14.30 9.85
C GLU A 66 11.37 14.27 11.39
N ASN A 67 10.75 13.28 12.06
CA ASN A 67 10.94 13.00 13.48
C ASN A 67 11.06 11.50 13.80
N GLU A 68 11.48 11.16 15.02
CA GLU A 68 11.71 9.77 15.45
C GLU A 68 10.49 8.86 15.27
N ARG A 69 9.28 9.37 15.51
CA ARG A 69 8.04 8.58 15.37
C ARG A 69 7.76 8.22 13.91
N GLN A 70 8.23 9.03 12.97
CA GLN A 70 8.04 8.81 11.54
C GLN A 70 9.06 7.83 10.96
N ARG A 71 10.22 7.61 11.61
CA ARG A 71 11.32 6.77 11.12
C ARG A 71 11.12 5.26 11.34
N ARG A 72 9.94 4.75 10.98
CA ARG A 72 9.68 3.30 10.94
C ARG A 72 9.60 2.86 9.48
N PHE A 73 10.63 2.14 9.06
CA PHE A 73 10.79 1.58 7.72
C PHE A 73 11.16 0.08 7.82
N PRO A 74 10.86 -0.75 6.81
CA PRO A 74 10.13 -0.40 5.59
C PRO A 74 8.65 -0.09 5.85
N ARG A 75 8.04 0.73 4.99
CA ARG A 75 6.64 1.16 5.15
C ARG A 75 5.94 1.36 3.80
N ILE A 76 4.66 1.01 3.75
CA ILE A 76 3.72 1.45 2.72
C ILE A 76 2.94 2.65 3.28
N LEU A 77 3.03 3.79 2.61
CA LEU A 77 2.37 5.05 2.98
C LEU A 77 0.97 5.16 2.32
N GLY A 78 0.31 6.31 2.50
CA GLY A 78 -1.02 6.59 1.96
C GLY A 78 -2.10 6.45 3.02
N HIS A 79 -2.90 7.52 3.18
CA HIS A 79 -3.99 7.60 4.14
C HIS A 79 -5.26 8.25 3.56
N GLU A 80 -5.28 8.51 2.25
CA GLU A 80 -6.38 9.12 1.52
C GLU A 80 -6.72 8.24 0.31
N ALA A 81 -7.69 7.33 0.45
CA ALA A 81 -7.95 6.31 -0.57
C ALA A 81 -9.43 5.88 -0.64
N ALA A 82 -9.82 5.31 -1.79
CA ALA A 82 -11.14 4.72 -2.03
C ALA A 82 -11.05 3.41 -2.84
N GLY A 83 -11.93 2.45 -2.52
CA GLY A 83 -12.05 1.15 -3.18
C GLY A 83 -12.92 0.16 -2.42
#